data_AF-A0A914TVH5-F1
#
_entry.id   AF-A0A914TVH5-F1
#
_cell.length_a   1.000
_cell.length_b   1.000
_cell.length_c   1.000
_cell.angle_alpha   90.00
_cell.angle_beta   90.00
_cell.angle_gamma   90.00
#
_symmetry.space_group_name_H-M   'P 1'
#
loop_
_entity.id
_entity.type
_entity.pdbx_description
1 polymer ?
#
loop_
_entity_poly.entity_id
_entity_poly.type
_entity_poly.pdbx_seq_one_letter_code
_entity_poly.pdbx_strand_id
1 'polypeptide(L)'
;MAQFGGLRRTYLPEAISASGNVSKTDENVVVEEENVSREKFIMMAEKIQAELLMASERLLSLIDTVDGRKQPSRDDICYYNDNIWPLLLEADNALQTLIYSVREGIDACRISEERLNFLLEVNKFYVEIQKIATFLSNDVNDEIEQLLELRERGIRGITLKSSTLCDLQQYYSTLRMKLLKV
;
A
#
# COMPACT_ATOMS: atom_id res chain seq x y z
N MET A 1 -19.94 -1.30 22.43
CA MET A 1 -19.20 -0.22 23.12
C MET A 1 -17.88 -0.77 23.60
N ALA A 2 -16.76 -0.34 22.99
CA ALA A 2 -15.43 -0.40 23.59
C ALA A 2 -14.57 0.67 22.91
N GLN A 3 -14.25 1.73 23.66
CA GLN A 3 -13.21 2.70 23.33
C GLN A 3 -11.88 2.12 23.80
N PHE A 4 -10.82 2.25 22.99
CA PHE A 4 -9.45 2.18 23.49
C PHE A 4 -8.65 3.34 22.93
N GLY A 5 -8.43 4.33 23.80
CA GLY A 5 -7.50 5.42 23.57
C GLY A 5 -6.10 5.08 24.07
N GLY A 6 -5.14 5.82 23.51
CA GLY A 6 -3.99 6.34 24.24
C GLY A 6 -2.81 5.39 24.42
N LEU A 7 -1.76 5.60 23.62
CA LEU A 7 -0.36 5.43 24.03
C LEU A 7 0.54 6.24 23.09
N ARG A 8 0.51 7.58 23.24
CA ARG A 8 1.60 8.44 22.76
C ARG A 8 2.80 8.25 23.69
N ARG A 9 3.87 7.62 23.22
CA ARG A 9 5.18 7.71 23.89
C ARG A 9 6.03 8.75 23.17
N THR A 10 6.29 9.84 23.89
CA THR A 10 7.33 10.82 23.58
C THR A 10 8.69 10.21 23.85
N TYR A 11 9.62 10.32 22.90
CA TYR A 11 11.05 10.14 23.16
C TYR A 11 11.78 11.42 22.73
N LEU A 12 12.33 12.11 23.74
CA LEU A 12 13.31 13.18 23.59
C LEU A 12 14.68 12.56 23.28
N PRO A 13 15.52 13.17 22.43
CA PRO A 13 16.87 12.69 22.16
C PRO A 13 17.87 13.23 23.20
N GLU A 14 18.71 12.36 23.75
CA GLU A 14 19.92 12.75 24.47
C GLU A 14 21.02 13.12 23.48
N ALA A 15 21.69 14.24 23.77
CA ALA A 15 22.81 14.75 23.01
C ALA A 15 24.07 13.91 23.25
N ILE A 16 24.79 13.57 22.19
CA ILE A 16 26.21 13.20 22.27
C ILE A 16 26.99 13.99 21.22
N SER A 17 27.90 14.82 21.73
CA SER A 17 28.90 15.60 21.01
C SER A 17 30.26 14.89 20.98
N ALA A 18 31.11 15.33 20.04
CA ALA A 18 32.53 15.04 19.82
C ALA A 18 32.83 13.84 18.90
N SER A 19 33.86 13.80 18.03
CA SER A 19 34.86 14.78 17.55
C SER A 19 35.75 14.01 16.55
N GLY A 20 36.11 14.64 15.41
CA GLY A 20 37.35 14.44 14.63
C GLY A 20 37.75 13.03 14.14
N ASN A 21 37.69 12.81 12.82
CA ASN A 21 38.87 12.79 11.93
C ASN A 21 38.47 12.29 10.54
N VAL A 22 38.86 13.06 9.51
CA VAL A 22 38.64 12.76 8.08
C VAL A 22 39.62 11.67 7.64
N SER A 23 39.12 10.51 7.22
CA SER A 23 39.89 9.46 6.56
C SER A 23 39.29 9.15 5.20
N LYS A 24 40.13 9.03 4.16
CA LYS A 24 39.75 8.81 2.75
C LYS A 24 39.28 7.37 2.46
N THR A 25 38.53 6.79 3.38
CA THR A 25 37.95 5.44 3.31
C THR A 25 36.44 5.42 3.10
N ASP A 26 35.81 6.60 3.00
CA ASP A 26 34.36 6.72 3.14
C ASP A 26 33.59 6.72 1.82
N GLU A 27 34.17 7.08 0.67
CA GLU A 27 33.38 7.22 -0.57
C GLU A 27 32.84 5.88 -1.11
N ASN A 28 33.63 4.80 -1.09
CA ASN A 28 33.14 3.49 -1.57
C ASN A 28 32.12 2.85 -0.61
N VAL A 29 32.30 3.01 0.70
CA VAL A 29 31.39 2.44 1.72
C VAL A 29 30.06 3.19 1.73
N VAL A 30 30.09 4.52 1.58
CA VAL A 30 28.88 5.36 1.52
C VAL A 30 28.07 5.08 0.25
N VAL A 31 28.73 4.85 -0.89
CA VAL A 31 28.03 4.50 -2.14
C VAL A 31 27.39 3.11 -2.06
N GLU A 32 28.04 2.13 -1.43
CA GLU A 32 27.46 0.80 -1.23
C GLU A 32 26.26 0.82 -0.26
N GLU A 33 26.35 1.53 0.87
CA GLU A 33 25.22 1.67 1.80
C GLU A 33 24.03 2.41 1.18
N GLU A 34 24.29 3.42 0.34
CA GLU A 34 23.24 4.17 -0.34
C GLU A 34 22.54 3.33 -1.41
N ASN A 35 23.29 2.54 -2.19
CA ASN A 35 22.73 1.63 -3.19
C ASN A 35 21.88 0.52 -2.54
N VAL A 36 22.36 -0.05 -1.43
CA VAL A 36 21.59 -1.04 -0.64
C VAL A 36 20.30 -0.43 -0.09
N SER A 37 20.33 0.84 0.32
CA SER A 37 19.12 1.56 0.76
C SER A 37 18.13 1.77 -0.38
N ARG A 38 18.60 2.19 -1.58
CA ARG A 38 17.76 2.37 -2.77
C ARG A 38 17.12 1.06 -3.24
N GLU A 39 17.89 -0.01 -3.34
CA GLU A 39 17.38 -1.34 -3.70
C GLU A 39 16.29 -1.80 -2.72
N LYS A 40 16.47 -1.55 -1.42
CA LYS A 40 15.47 -1.87 -0.41
C LYS A 40 14.16 -1.11 -0.62
N PHE A 41 14.21 0.17 -0.97
CA PHE A 41 13.03 0.97 -1.29
C PHE A 41 12.30 0.47 -2.54
N ILE A 42 13.05 0.14 -3.59
CA ILE A 42 12.50 -0.41 -4.83
C ILE A 42 11.80 -1.75 -4.56
N MET A 43 12.45 -2.68 -3.88
CA MET A 43 11.86 -3.99 -3.55
C MET A 43 10.57 -3.86 -2.72
N MET A 44 10.54 -2.94 -1.74
CA MET A 44 9.33 -2.69 -0.95
C MET A 44 8.19 -2.13 -1.83
N ALA A 45 8.52 -1.18 -2.71
CA ALA A 45 7.55 -0.55 -3.60
C ALA A 45 6.99 -1.56 -4.63
N GLU A 46 7.84 -2.42 -5.19
CA GLU A 46 7.45 -3.52 -6.08
C GLU A 46 6.56 -4.55 -5.36
N LYS A 47 6.91 -4.92 -4.12
CA LYS A 47 6.10 -5.85 -3.31
C LYS A 47 4.70 -5.30 -3.10
N ILE A 48 4.58 -4.06 -2.63
CA ILE A 48 3.28 -3.40 -2.41
C ILE A 48 2.47 -3.37 -3.70
N GLN A 49 3.09 -3.00 -4.81
CA GLN A 49 2.42 -2.95 -6.10
C GLN A 49 1.90 -4.32 -6.53
N ALA A 50 2.70 -5.37 -6.36
CA ALA A 50 2.32 -6.73 -6.71
C ALA A 50 1.13 -7.21 -5.85
N GLU A 51 1.14 -6.92 -4.55
CA GLU A 51 0.05 -7.28 -3.63
C GLU A 51 -1.27 -6.59 -4.00
N LEU A 52 -1.22 -5.28 -4.27
CA LEU A 52 -2.41 -4.53 -4.69
C LEU A 52 -2.92 -4.95 -6.07
N LEU A 53 -2.01 -5.32 -6.98
CA LEU A 53 -2.38 -5.84 -8.29
C LEU A 53 -3.12 -7.19 -8.16
N MET A 54 -2.59 -8.10 -7.35
CA MET A 54 -3.23 -9.39 -7.06
C MET A 54 -4.59 -9.20 -6.37
N ALA A 55 -4.68 -8.28 -5.40
CA ALA A 55 -5.93 -7.98 -4.71
C ALA A 55 -6.98 -7.44 -5.69
N SER A 56 -6.61 -6.51 -6.55
CA SER A 56 -7.48 -5.92 -7.58
C SER A 56 -7.96 -6.96 -8.60
N GLU A 57 -7.09 -7.87 -9.04
CA GLU A 57 -7.46 -8.95 -9.95
C GLU A 57 -8.47 -9.92 -9.32
N ARG A 58 -8.22 -10.32 -8.06
CA ARG A 58 -9.12 -11.20 -7.31
C ARG A 58 -10.46 -10.54 -7.01
N LEU A 59 -10.46 -9.24 -6.72
CA LEU A 59 -11.67 -8.43 -6.57
C LEU A 59 -12.50 -8.43 -7.85
N LEU A 60 -11.90 -8.12 -9.00
CA LEU A 60 -12.61 -8.15 -10.28
C LEU A 60 -13.20 -9.53 -10.59
N SER A 61 -12.44 -10.60 -10.36
CA SER A 61 -12.91 -11.98 -10.53
C SER A 61 -14.07 -12.34 -9.60
N LEU A 62 -14.00 -11.93 -8.32
CA LEU A 62 -15.08 -12.12 -7.36
C LEU A 62 -16.34 -11.38 -7.80
N ILE A 63 -16.20 -10.15 -8.27
CA ILE A 63 -17.33 -9.33 -8.72
C ILE A 63 -18.01 -9.97 -9.93
N ASP A 64 -17.25 -10.35 -10.96
CA ASP A 64 -17.78 -11.04 -12.14
C ASP A 64 -18.53 -12.33 -11.75
N THR A 65 -17.99 -13.04 -10.77
CA THR A 65 -18.55 -14.27 -10.26
C THR A 65 -19.86 -14.05 -9.49
N VAL A 66 -19.92 -13.02 -8.66
CA VAL A 66 -21.11 -12.67 -7.88
C VAL A 66 -22.20 -12.08 -8.78
N ASP A 67 -21.84 -11.28 -9.78
CA ASP A 67 -22.78 -10.72 -10.76
C ASP A 67 -23.34 -11.77 -11.71
N GLY A 68 -22.55 -12.78 -12.08
CA GLY A 68 -23.01 -13.93 -12.86
C GLY A 68 -23.98 -14.85 -12.10
N ARG A 69 -24.03 -14.76 -10.76
CA ARG A 69 -24.87 -15.60 -9.90
C ARG A 69 -26.10 -14.85 -9.37
N LYS A 70 -27.22 -15.57 -9.19
CA LYS A 70 -28.46 -15.03 -8.60
C LYS A 70 -28.34 -14.72 -7.11
N GLN A 71 -27.39 -15.35 -6.42
CA GLN A 71 -27.15 -15.17 -4.99
C GLN A 71 -25.67 -15.51 -4.68
N PRO A 72 -24.98 -14.73 -3.82
CA PRO A 72 -23.64 -15.02 -3.39
C PRO A 72 -23.69 -16.22 -2.44
N SER A 73 -22.71 -17.10 -2.57
CA SER A 73 -22.57 -18.21 -1.63
C SER A 73 -21.73 -17.76 -0.43
N ARG A 74 -21.85 -18.51 0.67
CA ARG A 74 -20.94 -18.36 1.81
C ARG A 74 -19.47 -18.49 1.38
N ASP A 75 -19.21 -19.24 0.31
CA ASP A 75 -17.87 -19.41 -0.25
C ASP A 75 -17.32 -18.11 -0.86
N ASP A 76 -18.17 -17.20 -1.33
CA ASP A 76 -17.72 -15.91 -1.88
C ASP A 76 -17.19 -15.00 -0.75
N ILE A 77 -17.82 -15.05 0.42
CA ILE A 77 -17.38 -14.35 1.63
C ILE A 77 -16.08 -14.96 2.16
N CYS A 78 -16.01 -16.30 2.26
CA CYS A 78 -14.79 -16.99 2.66
C CYS A 78 -13.65 -16.68 1.68
N TYR A 79 -13.91 -16.69 0.37
CA TYR A 79 -12.92 -16.36 -0.64
C TYR A 79 -12.36 -14.95 -0.44
N TYR A 80 -13.21 -13.96 -0.21
CA TYR A 80 -12.79 -12.59 0.07
C TYR A 80 -11.86 -12.53 1.30
N ASN A 81 -12.30 -13.08 2.42
CA ASN A 81 -11.56 -13.03 3.67
C ASN A 81 -10.24 -13.82 3.63
N ASP A 82 -10.19 -14.93 2.89
CA ASP A 82 -9.02 -15.80 2.86
C ASP A 82 -8.01 -15.40 1.77
N ASN A 83 -8.45 -14.71 0.71
CA ASN A 83 -7.62 -14.47 -0.48
C ASN A 83 -7.44 -12.99 -0.84
N ILE A 84 -8.37 -12.11 -0.48
CA ILE A 84 -8.31 -10.69 -0.87
C ILE A 84 -7.88 -9.84 0.31
N TRP A 85 -8.58 -9.98 1.44
CA TRP A 85 -8.31 -9.20 2.64
C TRP A 85 -6.86 -9.28 3.14
N PRO A 86 -6.20 -10.47 3.18
CA PRO A 86 -4.82 -10.56 3.65
C PRO A 86 -3.84 -9.82 2.75
N LEU A 87 -4.10 -9.76 1.43
CA LEU A 87 -3.27 -9.01 0.48
C LEU A 87 -3.38 -7.50 0.72
N LEU A 88 -4.60 -7.00 0.98
CA LEU A 88 -4.82 -5.59 1.30
C LEU A 88 -4.15 -5.20 2.61
N LEU A 89 -4.24 -6.06 3.63
CA LEU A 89 -3.61 -5.84 4.92
C LEU A 89 -2.08 -5.84 4.83
N GLU A 90 -1.49 -6.78 4.10
CA GLU A 90 -0.04 -6.85 3.92
C GLU A 90 0.47 -5.63 3.13
N ALA A 91 -0.25 -5.22 2.08
CA ALA A 91 0.09 -4.04 1.31
C ALA A 91 0.03 -2.76 2.17
N ASP A 92 -0.98 -2.62 3.05
CA ASP A 92 -1.08 -1.48 3.96
C ASP A 92 0.08 -1.47 4.98
N ASN A 93 0.40 -2.61 5.59
CA ASN A 93 1.53 -2.72 6.52
C ASN A 93 2.86 -2.36 5.85
N ALA A 94 3.09 -2.86 4.64
CA ALA A 94 4.27 -2.56 3.85
C ALA A 94 4.31 -1.07 3.45
N LEU A 95 3.16 -0.47 3.10
CA LEU A 95 3.04 0.97 2.86
C LEU A 95 3.40 1.78 4.10
N GLN A 96 2.88 1.45 5.28
CA GLN A 96 3.22 2.17 6.52
C GLN A 96 4.72 2.12 6.82
N THR A 97 5.33 0.95 6.61
CA THR A 97 6.77 0.77 6.78
C THR A 97 7.56 1.63 5.79
N LEU A 98 7.15 1.63 4.51
CA LEU A 98 7.76 2.44 3.46
C LEU A 98 7.68 3.94 3.78
N ILE A 99 6.51 4.43 4.22
CA ILE A 99 6.31 5.83 4.61
C ILE A 99 7.31 6.23 5.70
N TYR A 100 7.40 5.40 6.73
CA TYR A 100 8.26 5.68 7.87
C TYR A 100 9.72 5.78 7.41
N SER A 101 10.19 4.81 6.62
CA SER A 101 11.56 4.80 6.10
C SER A 101 11.85 5.94 5.10
N VAL A 102 10.89 6.32 4.26
CA VAL A 102 11.06 7.44 3.31
C VAL A 102 11.15 8.77 4.06
N ARG A 103 10.31 8.97 5.09
CA ARG A 103 10.35 10.19 5.92
C ARG A 103 11.66 10.30 6.68
N GLU A 104 12.09 9.22 7.36
CA GLU A 104 13.40 9.19 8.01
C GLU A 104 14.53 9.48 7.02
N GLY A 105 14.45 8.92 5.81
CA GLY A 105 15.42 9.18 4.74
C GLY A 105 15.45 10.66 4.32
N ILE A 106 14.28 11.28 4.14
CA ILE A 106 14.18 12.70 3.76
C ILE A 106 14.71 13.60 4.88
N ASP A 107 14.36 13.31 6.13
CA ASP A 107 14.78 14.10 7.30
C ASP A 107 16.30 14.01 7.54
N ALA A 108 16.92 12.90 7.15
CA ALA A 108 18.37 12.69 7.22
C ALA A 108 19.15 13.27 6.02
N CYS A 109 18.48 13.57 4.91
CA CYS A 109 19.12 14.06 3.68
C CYS A 109 19.39 15.56 3.72
N ARG A 110 20.51 15.98 3.11
CA ARG A 110 20.74 17.40 2.78
C ARG A 110 20.04 17.75 1.48
N ILE A 111 19.55 18.99 1.37
CA ILE A 111 18.72 19.47 0.25
C ILE A 111 19.43 19.35 -1.12
N SER A 112 20.75 19.33 -1.15
CA SER A 112 21.55 19.23 -2.38
C SER A 112 21.86 17.80 -2.84
N GLU A 113 21.36 16.77 -2.16
CA GLU A 113 21.67 15.38 -2.46
C GLU A 113 20.74 14.80 -3.53
N GLU A 114 21.31 14.10 -4.53
CA GLU A 114 20.56 13.35 -5.54
C GLU A 114 19.62 12.31 -4.90
N ARG A 115 20.02 11.78 -3.73
CA ARG A 115 19.22 10.92 -2.86
C ARG A 115 17.87 11.52 -2.49
N LEU A 116 17.80 12.84 -2.26
CA LEU A 116 16.54 13.52 -1.95
C LEU A 116 15.57 13.44 -3.14
N ASN A 117 16.06 13.60 -4.37
CA ASN A 117 15.22 13.48 -5.56
C ASN A 117 14.64 12.07 -5.70
N PHE A 118 15.46 11.04 -5.49
CA PHE A 118 14.99 9.65 -5.46
C PHE A 118 13.93 9.43 -4.39
N LEU A 119 14.16 9.89 -3.15
CA LEU A 119 13.18 9.74 -2.06
C LEU A 119 11.88 10.50 -2.34
N LEU A 120 11.94 11.64 -3.02
CA LEU A 120 10.75 12.38 -3.45
C LEU A 120 9.97 11.63 -4.54
N GLU A 121 10.66 10.94 -5.46
CA GLU A 121 10.01 10.07 -6.44
C GLU A 121 9.32 8.87 -5.78
N VAL A 122 9.99 8.20 -4.84
CA VAL A 122 9.38 7.12 -4.04
C VAL A 122 8.19 7.65 -3.22
N ASN A 123 8.30 8.84 -2.65
CA ASN A 123 7.20 9.48 -1.93
C ASN A 123 6.00 9.78 -2.85
N LYS A 124 6.25 10.20 -4.10
CA LYS A 124 5.19 10.42 -5.10
C LYS A 124 4.51 9.12 -5.47
N PHE A 125 5.27 8.05 -5.73
CA PHE A 125 4.74 6.71 -5.95
C PHE A 125 3.85 6.28 -4.77
N TYR A 126 4.35 6.45 -3.54
CA TYR A 126 3.60 6.15 -2.32
C TYR A 126 2.24 6.88 -2.29
N VAL A 127 2.21 8.20 -2.51
CA VAL A 127 0.95 8.98 -2.45
C VAL A 127 -0.09 8.46 -3.44
N GLU A 128 0.35 8.01 -4.62
CA GLU A 128 -0.55 7.42 -5.61
C GLU A 128 -1.03 6.04 -5.17
N ILE A 129 -0.13 5.19 -4.69
CA ILE A 129 -0.45 3.83 -4.24
C ILE A 129 -1.34 3.84 -2.99
N GLN A 130 -1.14 4.78 -2.07
CA GLN A 130 -1.98 4.92 -0.88
C GLN A 130 -3.43 5.25 -1.26
N LYS A 131 -3.65 6.08 -2.28
CA LYS A 131 -5.01 6.36 -2.76
C LYS A 131 -5.69 5.08 -3.25
N ILE A 132 -4.96 4.24 -3.97
CA ILE A 132 -5.44 2.95 -4.47
C ILE A 132 -5.74 2.02 -3.30
N ALA A 133 -4.80 1.85 -2.38
CA ALA A 133 -5.00 0.99 -1.20
C ALA A 133 -6.21 1.45 -0.36
N THR A 134 -6.37 2.76 -0.14
CA THR A 134 -7.51 3.31 0.62
C THR A 134 -8.84 3.06 -0.11
N PHE A 135 -8.88 3.25 -1.43
CA PHE A 135 -10.06 2.97 -2.23
C PHE A 135 -10.43 1.47 -2.20
N LEU A 136 -9.46 0.58 -2.32
CA LEU A 136 -9.69 -0.87 -2.26
C LEU A 136 -10.16 -1.32 -0.87
N SER A 137 -9.49 -0.86 0.19
CA SER A 137 -9.75 -1.30 1.57
C SER A 137 -10.98 -0.68 2.20
N ASN A 138 -11.40 0.52 1.79
CA ASN A 138 -12.58 1.18 2.33
C ASN A 138 -13.74 1.12 1.35
N ASP A 139 -13.61 1.78 0.19
CA ASP A 139 -14.76 1.98 -0.71
C ASP A 139 -15.23 0.65 -1.35
N VAL A 140 -14.29 -0.15 -1.86
CA VAL A 140 -14.62 -1.45 -2.48
C VAL A 140 -15.01 -2.48 -1.43
N ASN A 141 -14.32 -2.52 -0.29
CA ASN A 141 -14.65 -3.42 0.82
C ASN A 141 -16.07 -3.16 1.35
N ASP A 142 -16.40 -1.91 1.67
CA ASP A 142 -17.71 -1.53 2.22
C ASP A 142 -18.83 -1.86 1.24
N GLU A 143 -18.58 -1.65 -0.06
CA GLU A 143 -19.57 -1.94 -1.10
C GLU A 143 -19.74 -3.45 -1.33
N ILE A 144 -18.67 -4.23 -1.27
CA ILE A 144 -18.73 -5.70 -1.33
C ILE A 144 -19.44 -6.25 -0.09
N GLU A 145 -19.14 -5.76 1.10
CA GLU A 145 -19.78 -6.19 2.35
C GLU A 145 -21.28 -5.90 2.31
N GLN A 146 -21.68 -4.69 1.91
CA GLN A 146 -23.09 -4.34 1.70
C GLN A 146 -23.77 -5.22 0.64
N LEU A 147 -23.09 -5.48 -0.48
CA LEU A 147 -23.64 -6.30 -1.56
C LEU A 147 -23.86 -7.74 -1.09
N LEU A 148 -22.91 -8.30 -0.33
CA LEU A 148 -23.00 -9.65 0.22
C LEU A 148 -24.12 -9.73 1.28
N GLU A 149 -24.19 -8.77 2.21
CA GLU A 149 -25.25 -8.72 3.23
C GLU A 149 -26.66 -8.63 2.62
N LEU A 150 -26.85 -7.73 1.65
CA LEU A 150 -28.17 -7.49 1.06
C LEU A 150 -28.64 -8.69 0.22
N ARG A 151 -27.71 -9.38 -0.45
CA ARG A 151 -28.03 -10.59 -1.20
C ARG A 151 -28.21 -11.82 -0.30
N GLU A 152 -27.54 -11.89 0.87
CA GLU A 152 -27.84 -12.90 1.90
C GLU A 152 -29.29 -12.77 2.38
N ARG A 153 -29.78 -11.53 2.54
CA ARG A 153 -31.19 -11.23 2.84
C ARG A 153 -32.17 -11.51 1.69
N GLY A 154 -31.68 -12.01 0.55
CA GLY A 154 -32.49 -12.41 -0.60
C GLY A 154 -32.84 -11.28 -1.58
N ILE A 155 -32.25 -10.09 -1.42
CA ILE A 155 -32.47 -8.98 -2.35
C ILE A 155 -31.67 -9.23 -3.62
N ARG A 156 -32.35 -9.25 -4.77
CA ARG A 156 -31.76 -9.51 -6.09
C ARG A 156 -31.59 -8.23 -6.89
N GLY A 157 -30.65 -8.25 -7.84
CA GLY A 157 -30.42 -7.12 -8.74
C GLY A 157 -29.53 -6.01 -8.15
N ILE A 158 -28.91 -6.26 -7.00
CA ILE A 158 -27.87 -5.39 -6.43
C ILE A 158 -26.54 -5.79 -7.06
N THR A 159 -25.94 -4.84 -7.75
CA THR A 159 -24.60 -4.91 -8.34
C THR A 159 -23.74 -3.82 -7.69
N LEU A 160 -22.42 -3.89 -7.83
CA LEU A 160 -21.58 -2.74 -7.52
C LEU A 160 -21.99 -1.54 -8.38
N LYS A 161 -21.84 -0.35 -7.84
CA LYS A 161 -21.95 0.90 -8.57
C LYS A 161 -20.98 0.87 -9.74
N SER A 162 -21.47 1.27 -10.91
CA SER A 162 -20.65 1.31 -12.11
C SER A 162 -19.46 2.26 -11.98
N SER A 163 -19.56 3.30 -11.14
CA SER A 163 -18.45 4.20 -10.81
C SER A 163 -17.32 3.45 -10.12
N THR A 164 -17.64 2.67 -9.07
CA THR A 164 -16.66 1.88 -8.32
C THR A 164 -15.97 0.85 -9.21
N LEU A 165 -16.72 0.21 -10.11
CA LEU A 165 -16.15 -0.72 -11.10
C LEU A 165 -15.22 -0.02 -12.09
N CYS A 166 -15.60 1.16 -12.58
CA CYS A 166 -14.78 1.93 -13.50
C CYS A 166 -13.47 2.39 -12.82
N ASP A 167 -13.56 2.86 -11.58
CA ASP A 167 -12.41 3.28 -10.77
C ASP A 167 -11.49 2.09 -10.45
N LEU A 168 -12.06 0.93 -10.09
CA LEU A 168 -11.31 -0.31 -9.87
C LEU A 168 -10.55 -0.76 -11.13
N GLN A 169 -11.19 -0.75 -12.30
CA GLN A 169 -10.55 -1.07 -13.58
C GLN A 169 -9.45 -0.06 -13.95
N GLN A 170 -9.67 1.23 -13.67
CA GLN A 170 -8.69 2.27 -13.89
C GLN A 170 -7.46 2.09 -12.98
N TYR A 171 -7.67 1.79 -11.70
CA TYR A 171 -6.57 1.54 -10.76
C TYR A 171 -5.83 0.24 -11.06
N TYR A 172 -6.53 -0.83 -11.45
CA TYR A 172 -5.90 -2.05 -11.94
C TYR A 172 -5.00 -1.79 -13.15
N SER A 173 -5.49 -1.02 -14.12
CA SER A 173 -4.71 -0.63 -15.30
C SER A 173 -3.51 0.23 -14.93
N THR A 174 -3.67 1.11 -13.94
CA THR A 174 -2.59 1.97 -13.43
C THR A 174 -1.49 1.16 -12.75
N LEU A 175 -1.87 0.23 -11.87
CA LEU A 175 -0.94 -0.70 -11.21
C LEU A 175 -0.23 -1.58 -12.22
N ARG A 176 -0.90 -2.01 -13.29
CA ARG A 176 -0.31 -2.82 -14.35
C ARG A 176 0.69 -2.05 -15.22
N MET A 177 0.44 -0.77 -15.47
CA MET A 177 1.25 0.07 -16.36
C MET A 177 2.42 0.76 -15.65
N LYS A 178 2.28 1.09 -14.36
CA LYS A 178 3.33 1.73 -13.57
C LYS A 178 4.24 0.71 -12.90
N LEU A 179 4.83 -0.24 -13.64
CA LEU A 179 6.06 -0.87 -13.13
C LEU A 179 7.05 0.27 -12.86
N LEU A 180 7.57 0.37 -11.64
CA LEU A 180 8.64 1.31 -11.31
C LEU A 180 9.75 1.12 -12.36
N LYS A 181 9.80 2.03 -13.34
CA LYS A 181 10.99 2.26 -14.16
C LYS A 181 11.86 3.20 -13.35
N VAL A 182 12.35 2.73 -12.21
CA VAL A 182 13.36 3.42 -11.41
C VAL A 182 14.70 2.79 -11.75
#